data_AF-A0A8S2T4Q8-F1
#
_entry.id   AF-A0A8S2T4Q8-F1
#
_cell.length_a   1.000
_cell.length_b   1.000
_cell.length_c   1.000
_cell.angle_alpha   90.00
_cell.angle_beta   90.00
_cell.angle_gamma   90.00
#
_symmetry.space_group_name_H-M   'P 1'
#
loop_
_entity.id
_entity.type
_entity.pdbx_description
1 polymer ?
#
loop_
_entity_poly.entity_id
_entity_poly.type
_entity_poly.pdbx_seq_one_letter_code
_entity_poly.pdbx_strand_id
1 'polypeptide(L)'
;EQRQIDFEKIDDYPEAFHGADMHFCCLGTTRGKSGVEGFRRVDFDYIVGVARLAKQEGCKHFHLLSSQGADSHSLFLYNKVKGQTETALTQMSFERLSIYRPALIMVDRTEHRPLENFAQTIMRNTIQRIAPEWITTPIDILARAMYLNSFTKDRPSIEILDNHALFRLSQQQTFTTKEQSQATNKS
;
A
#
# COMPACT_ATOMS: atom_id res chain seq x y z
N GLU A 1 6.18 19.42 -1.12
CA GLU A 1 5.09 20.34 -1.52
C GLU A 1 3.76 19.64 -1.28
N GLN A 2 2.69 20.37 -0.94
CA GLN A 2 1.33 19.81 -0.87
C GLN A 2 0.50 20.41 -2.00
N ARG A 3 -0.23 19.55 -2.73
CA ARG A 3 -1.13 19.96 -3.83
C ARG A 3 -2.52 19.40 -3.59
N GLN A 4 -3.52 20.15 -4.00
CA GLN A 4 -4.91 19.70 -4.03
C GLN A 4 -5.27 19.34 -5.46
N ILE A 5 -5.78 18.12 -5.66
CA ILE A 5 -6.16 17.57 -6.96
C ILE A 5 -7.60 17.10 -6.92
N ASP A 6 -8.30 17.22 -8.05
CA ASP A 6 -9.62 16.62 -8.24
C ASP A 6 -9.47 15.25 -8.90
N PHE A 7 -9.75 14.18 -8.15
CA PHE A 7 -9.63 12.80 -8.66
C PHE A 7 -10.65 12.48 -9.75
N GLU A 8 -11.77 13.21 -9.83
CA GLU A 8 -12.74 13.07 -10.92
C GLU A 8 -12.19 13.56 -12.26
N LYS A 9 -11.15 14.41 -12.21
CA LYS A 9 -10.49 14.99 -13.37
C LYS A 9 -8.98 14.83 -13.29
N ILE A 10 -8.53 13.64 -12.88
CA ILE A 10 -7.10 13.38 -12.62
C ILE A 10 -6.20 13.73 -13.80
N ASP A 11 -6.70 13.56 -15.03
CA ASP A 11 -6.00 13.85 -16.28
C ASP A 11 -5.73 15.35 -16.51
N ASP A 12 -6.40 16.24 -15.76
CA ASP A 12 -6.15 17.69 -15.82
C ASP A 12 -4.91 18.10 -15.01
N TYR A 13 -4.24 17.16 -14.31
CA TYR A 13 -3.12 17.44 -13.40
C TYR A 13 -1.83 16.64 -13.68
N PRO A 14 -1.35 16.50 -14.93
CA PRO A 14 -0.12 15.73 -15.23
C PRO A 14 1.11 16.27 -14.47
N GLU A 15 1.20 17.59 -14.27
CA GLU A 15 2.29 18.25 -13.57
C GLU A 15 2.40 17.88 -12.09
N ALA A 16 1.34 17.30 -11.50
CA ALA A 16 1.37 16.78 -10.14
C ALA A 16 2.12 15.43 -10.04
N PHE A 17 2.32 14.75 -11.16
CA PHE A 17 2.96 13.43 -11.24
C PHE A 17 4.32 13.45 -11.94
N HIS A 18 4.63 14.53 -12.65
CA HIS A 18 5.83 14.66 -13.46
C HIS A 18 7.13 14.46 -12.68
N GLY A 19 8.02 13.62 -13.23
CA GLY A 19 9.39 13.45 -12.74
C GLY A 19 9.53 12.63 -11.45
N ALA A 20 8.45 12.01 -10.96
CA ALA A 20 8.51 11.13 -9.80
C ALA A 20 8.92 9.70 -10.22
N ASP A 21 10.11 9.23 -9.82
CA ASP A 21 10.54 7.84 -10.10
C ASP A 21 9.68 6.79 -9.38
N MET A 22 9.11 7.16 -8.22
CA MET A 22 8.35 6.27 -7.34
C MET A 22 7.04 6.92 -6.90
N HIS A 23 5.95 6.16 -6.88
CA HIS A 23 4.63 6.64 -6.46
C HIS A 23 4.00 5.73 -5.41
N PHE A 24 3.57 6.29 -4.28
CA PHE A 24 2.90 5.55 -3.21
C PHE A 24 1.41 5.89 -3.14
N CYS A 25 0.58 4.93 -3.52
CA CYS A 25 -0.87 5.05 -3.45
C CYS A 25 -1.40 4.42 -2.17
N CYS A 26 -1.71 5.28 -1.19
CA CYS A 26 -2.35 4.92 0.08
C CYS A 26 -3.83 5.32 0.13
N LEU A 27 -4.45 5.54 -1.04
CA LEU A 27 -5.87 5.86 -1.15
C LEU A 27 -6.74 4.68 -0.69
N GLY A 28 -7.84 5.02 -0.04
CA GLY A 28 -8.86 4.04 0.34
C GLY A 28 -9.94 4.69 1.21
N THR A 29 -11.16 4.21 1.04
CA THR A 29 -12.32 4.61 1.84
C THR A 29 -12.98 3.36 2.44
N THR A 30 -14.15 3.53 3.05
CA THR A 30 -14.94 2.42 3.57
C THR A 30 -16.37 2.54 3.08
N ARG A 31 -17.05 1.40 2.88
CA ARG A 31 -18.47 1.37 2.53
C ARG A 31 -19.34 2.20 3.48
N GLY A 32 -18.99 2.23 4.77
CA GLY A 32 -19.73 3.01 5.77
C GLY A 32 -19.66 4.52 5.53
N LYS A 33 -18.55 5.02 4.96
CA LYS A 33 -18.36 6.45 4.68
C LYS A 33 -18.86 6.86 3.29
N SER A 34 -18.70 6.00 2.29
CA SER A 34 -18.90 6.37 0.88
C SER A 34 -19.96 5.53 0.15
N GLY A 35 -20.64 4.61 0.83
CA GLY A 35 -21.49 3.63 0.19
C GLY A 35 -20.71 2.66 -0.70
N VAL A 36 -21.44 1.84 -1.46
CA VAL A 36 -20.85 0.82 -2.36
C VAL A 36 -20.18 1.47 -3.57
N GLU A 37 -20.87 2.38 -4.24
CA GLU A 37 -20.38 3.05 -5.44
C GLU A 37 -19.19 3.94 -5.13
N GLY A 38 -19.27 4.78 -4.09
CA GLY A 38 -18.15 5.62 -3.67
C GLY A 38 -16.95 4.81 -3.19
N PHE A 39 -17.16 3.63 -2.61
CA PHE A 39 -16.05 2.73 -2.28
C PHE A 39 -15.36 2.22 -3.54
N ARG A 40 -16.12 1.74 -4.54
CA ARG A 40 -15.54 1.34 -5.82
C ARG A 40 -14.84 2.51 -6.53
N ARG A 41 -15.45 3.70 -6.51
CA ARG A 41 -14.91 4.92 -7.11
C ARG A 41 -13.52 5.25 -6.56
N VAL A 42 -13.39 5.24 -5.23
CA VAL A 42 -12.12 5.57 -4.57
C VAL A 42 -11.11 4.42 -4.64
N ASP A 43 -11.50 3.20 -4.28
CA ASP A 43 -10.58 2.07 -4.12
C ASP A 43 -10.24 1.35 -5.43
N PHE A 44 -10.92 1.67 -6.54
CA PHE A 44 -10.62 1.16 -7.87
C PHE A 44 -10.40 2.28 -8.88
N ASP A 45 -11.43 3.07 -9.20
CA ASP A 45 -11.34 4.01 -10.34
C ASP A 45 -10.23 5.06 -10.14
N TYR A 46 -10.19 5.71 -8.98
CA TYR A 46 -9.18 6.73 -8.68
C TYR A 46 -7.77 6.15 -8.62
N ILE A 47 -7.60 4.97 -8.01
CA ILE A 47 -6.29 4.32 -7.94
C ILE A 47 -5.78 3.95 -9.33
N VAL A 48 -6.65 3.39 -10.18
CA VAL A 48 -6.33 3.03 -11.57
C VAL A 48 -5.99 4.29 -12.37
N GLY A 49 -6.75 5.37 -12.22
CA GLY A 49 -6.48 6.66 -12.86
C GLY A 49 -5.13 7.25 -12.45
N VAL A 50 -4.85 7.29 -11.14
CA VAL A 50 -3.56 7.72 -10.59
C VAL A 50 -2.41 6.87 -11.11
N ALA A 51 -2.55 5.55 -11.09
CA ALA A 51 -1.51 4.65 -11.58
C ALA A 51 -1.22 4.87 -13.07
N ARG A 52 -2.27 5.00 -13.89
CA ARG A 52 -2.13 5.31 -15.32
C ARG A 52 -1.38 6.63 -15.53
N LEU A 53 -1.82 7.71 -14.88
CA LEU A 53 -1.20 9.02 -15.04
C LEU A 53 0.24 9.03 -14.54
N ALA A 54 0.50 8.47 -13.36
CA ALA A 54 1.85 8.33 -12.82
C ALA A 54 2.77 7.60 -13.80
N LYS A 55 2.30 6.52 -14.43
CA LYS A 55 3.06 5.80 -15.44
C LYS A 55 3.35 6.66 -16.67
N GLN A 56 2.36 7.39 -17.18
CA GLN A 56 2.51 8.30 -18.32
C GLN A 56 3.55 9.38 -18.05
N GLU A 57 3.62 9.85 -16.80
CA GLU A 57 4.54 10.89 -16.34
C GLU A 57 5.91 10.36 -15.86
N GLY A 58 6.21 9.09 -16.14
CA GLY A 58 7.55 8.51 -15.97
C GLY A 58 7.78 7.74 -14.67
N CYS A 59 6.73 7.45 -13.89
CA CYS A 59 6.85 6.59 -12.71
C CYS A 59 7.32 5.18 -13.07
N LYS A 60 8.46 4.77 -12.53
CA LYS A 60 9.05 3.44 -12.73
C LYS A 60 8.56 2.46 -11.68
N HIS A 61 8.48 2.89 -10.43
CA HIS A 61 8.11 2.04 -9.30
C HIS A 61 6.81 2.51 -8.64
N PHE A 62 5.72 1.76 -8.88
CA PHE A 62 4.43 2.03 -8.24
C PHE A 62 4.22 1.16 -7.00
N HIS A 63 3.77 1.78 -5.92
CA HIS A 63 3.49 1.15 -4.63
C HIS A 63 2.00 1.26 -4.33
N LEU A 64 1.30 0.12 -4.23
CA LEU A 64 -0.11 0.07 -3.87
C LEU A 64 -0.29 -0.46 -2.44
N LEU A 65 -0.95 0.32 -1.58
CA LEU A 65 -1.45 -0.17 -0.30
C LEU A 65 -2.82 -0.86 -0.48
N SER A 66 -2.80 -2.19 -0.52
CA SER A 66 -3.98 -3.04 -0.58
C SER A 66 -4.34 -3.56 0.83
N SER A 67 -4.80 -4.80 0.94
CA SER A 67 -5.13 -5.46 2.21
C SER A 67 -5.04 -6.96 2.13
N GLN A 68 -4.83 -7.60 3.27
CA GLN A 68 -4.94 -9.03 3.43
C GLN A 68 -6.33 -9.52 2.97
N GLY A 69 -6.36 -10.62 2.23
CA GLY A 69 -7.59 -11.20 1.69
C GLY A 69 -8.11 -10.55 0.40
N ALA A 70 -7.39 -9.59 -0.19
CA ALA A 70 -7.71 -9.06 -1.52
C ALA A 70 -7.74 -10.18 -2.57
N ASP A 71 -8.86 -10.30 -3.27
CA ASP A 71 -9.13 -11.36 -4.25
C ASP A 71 -10.23 -10.88 -5.21
N SER A 72 -9.93 -10.79 -6.50
CA SER A 72 -10.86 -10.32 -7.55
C SER A 72 -12.10 -11.21 -7.71
N HIS A 73 -12.06 -12.44 -7.23
CA HIS A 73 -13.15 -13.40 -7.26
C HIS A 73 -13.95 -13.47 -5.95
N SER A 74 -13.58 -12.68 -4.94
CA SER A 74 -14.27 -12.69 -3.64
C SER A 74 -15.74 -12.31 -3.77
N LEU A 75 -16.59 -12.96 -2.95
CA LEU A 75 -17.99 -12.56 -2.77
C LEU A 75 -18.14 -11.31 -1.88
N PHE A 76 -17.11 -10.98 -1.09
CA PHE A 76 -17.10 -9.80 -0.23
C PHE A 76 -16.61 -8.58 -1.01
N LEU A 77 -17.47 -7.55 -1.14
CA LEU A 77 -17.18 -6.34 -1.92
C LEU A 77 -15.81 -5.73 -1.64
N TYR A 78 -15.42 -5.62 -0.37
CA TYR A 78 -14.13 -5.03 0.02
C TYR A 78 -12.94 -5.78 -0.60
N ASN A 79 -12.86 -7.10 -0.35
CA ASN A 79 -11.82 -7.97 -0.90
C ASN A 79 -11.86 -8.02 -2.42
N LYS A 80 -13.08 -8.04 -2.98
CA LYS A 80 -13.31 -8.05 -4.43
C LYS A 80 -12.73 -6.82 -5.11
N VAL A 81 -13.08 -5.63 -4.61
CA VAL A 81 -12.60 -4.36 -5.18
C VAL A 81 -11.08 -4.26 -5.04
N LYS A 82 -10.52 -4.54 -3.85
CA LYS A 82 -9.06 -4.53 -3.66
C LYS A 82 -8.35 -5.49 -4.62
N GLY A 83 -8.83 -6.72 -4.77
CA GLY A 83 -8.23 -7.70 -5.70
C GLY A 83 -8.41 -7.33 -7.17
N GLN A 84 -9.52 -6.70 -7.54
CA GLN A 84 -9.72 -6.14 -8.89
C GLN A 84 -8.73 -5.01 -9.17
N THR A 85 -8.51 -4.11 -8.20
CA THR A 85 -7.54 -3.02 -8.31
C THR A 85 -6.12 -3.57 -8.49
N GLU A 86 -5.73 -4.55 -7.69
CA GLU A 86 -4.44 -5.23 -7.87
C GLU A 86 -4.30 -5.83 -9.27
N THR A 87 -5.32 -6.54 -9.74
CA THR A 87 -5.35 -7.14 -11.09
C THR A 87 -5.22 -6.09 -12.19
N ALA A 88 -5.88 -4.94 -12.06
CA ALA A 88 -5.77 -3.86 -13.02
C ALA A 88 -4.35 -3.29 -13.06
N LEU A 89 -3.71 -3.09 -11.90
CA LEU A 89 -2.36 -2.54 -11.82
C LEU A 89 -1.29 -3.52 -12.32
N THR A 90 -1.45 -4.83 -12.09
CA THR A 90 -0.49 -5.82 -12.63
C THR A 90 -0.49 -5.85 -14.16
N GLN A 91 -1.61 -5.53 -14.80
CA GLN A 91 -1.74 -5.40 -16.25
C GLN A 91 -1.12 -4.11 -16.80
N MET A 92 -0.80 -3.13 -15.95
CA MET A 92 -0.23 -1.86 -16.39
C MET A 92 1.26 -1.93 -16.70
N SER A 93 1.95 -3.04 -16.42
CA SER A 93 3.38 -3.24 -16.78
C SER A 93 4.30 -2.10 -16.34
N PHE A 94 4.24 -1.70 -15.07
CA PHE A 94 5.30 -0.87 -14.47
C PHE A 94 6.65 -1.60 -14.53
N GLU A 95 7.76 -0.84 -14.52
CA GLU A 95 9.09 -1.44 -14.34
C GLU A 95 9.14 -2.20 -13.01
N ARG A 96 8.54 -1.60 -11.97
CA ARG A 96 8.30 -2.27 -10.71
C ARG A 96 6.94 -1.91 -10.10
N LEU A 97 6.22 -2.90 -9.62
CA LEU A 97 4.96 -2.77 -8.91
C LEU A 97 5.05 -3.54 -7.59
N SER A 98 4.93 -2.84 -6.47
CA SER A 98 4.86 -3.45 -5.14
C SER A 98 3.47 -3.27 -4.55
N ILE A 99 2.80 -4.38 -4.29
CA ILE A 99 1.47 -4.42 -3.68
C ILE A 99 1.62 -4.92 -2.25
N TYR A 100 1.16 -4.12 -1.29
CA TYR A 100 1.25 -4.45 0.13
C TYR A 100 -0.11 -4.90 0.64
N ARG A 101 -0.17 -6.07 1.26
CA ARG A 101 -1.40 -6.66 1.84
C ARG A 101 -1.27 -6.74 3.36
N PRO A 102 -1.31 -5.61 4.09
CA PRO A 102 -1.30 -5.62 5.55
C PRO A 102 -2.57 -6.28 6.10
N ALA A 103 -2.47 -6.77 7.32
CA ALA A 103 -3.63 -7.15 8.12
C ALA A 103 -4.34 -5.90 8.67
N LEU A 104 -4.90 -5.95 9.88
CA LEU A 104 -5.54 -4.79 10.49
C LEU A 104 -4.49 -3.73 10.88
N ILE A 105 -4.52 -2.58 10.22
CA ILE A 105 -3.64 -1.46 10.57
C ILE A 105 -4.09 -0.88 11.91
N MET A 106 -3.21 -0.93 12.91
CA MET A 106 -3.44 -0.34 14.23
C MET A 106 -3.13 1.15 14.14
N VAL A 107 -4.14 2.01 14.35
CA VAL A 107 -3.94 3.46 14.46
C VAL A 107 -4.75 3.97 15.63
N ASP A 108 -4.11 4.72 16.52
CA ASP A 108 -4.80 5.51 17.55
C ASP A 108 -5.51 6.68 16.84
N ARG A 109 -6.75 6.45 16.39
CA ARG A 109 -7.62 7.50 15.85
C ARG A 109 -8.88 7.60 16.68
N THR A 110 -9.36 8.82 16.84
CA THR A 110 -10.70 9.17 17.35
C THR A 110 -11.82 8.74 16.39
N GLU A 111 -11.51 8.47 15.12
CA GLU A 111 -12.48 7.93 14.16
C GLU A 111 -12.42 6.40 14.09
N HIS A 112 -13.40 5.75 14.71
CA HIS A 112 -13.61 4.31 14.60
C HIS A 112 -13.87 3.93 13.13
N ARG A 113 -12.96 3.19 12.52
CA ARG A 113 -13.27 2.47 11.27
C ARG A 113 -14.37 1.47 11.61
N PRO A 114 -15.48 1.36 10.85
CA PRO A 114 -16.49 0.32 11.08
C PRO A 114 -15.95 -1.11 10.92
N LEU A 115 -14.73 -1.26 10.40
CA LEU A 115 -13.99 -2.53 10.38
C LEU A 115 -13.55 -2.99 11.78
N GLU A 116 -13.42 -2.07 12.75
CA GLU A 116 -13.27 -2.44 14.17
C GLU A 116 -14.46 -3.28 14.62
N ASN A 117 -15.71 -2.93 14.31
CA ASN A 117 -16.86 -3.71 14.80
C ASN A 117 -16.92 -5.13 14.23
N PHE A 118 -16.47 -5.35 12.99
CA PHE A 118 -16.50 -6.68 12.36
C PHE A 118 -15.33 -7.56 12.82
N ALA A 119 -14.13 -6.99 12.99
CA ALA A 119 -12.95 -7.72 13.48
C ALA A 119 -12.95 -7.90 15.02
N GLN A 120 -13.45 -6.91 15.77
CA GLN A 120 -13.47 -6.92 17.24
C GLN A 120 -14.44 -7.97 17.79
N THR A 121 -15.55 -8.27 17.10
CA THR A 121 -16.57 -9.19 17.63
C THR A 121 -16.13 -10.66 17.59
N ILE A 122 -15.31 -11.07 16.62
CA ILE A 122 -14.97 -12.50 16.43
C ILE A 122 -13.57 -12.88 16.91
N MET A 123 -12.58 -11.96 16.92
CA MET A 123 -11.18 -12.38 16.89
C MET A 123 -10.24 -11.76 17.95
N ARG A 124 -10.69 -10.73 18.68
CA ARG A 124 -9.79 -9.85 19.45
C ARG A 124 -9.09 -10.52 20.64
N ASN A 125 -9.78 -11.37 21.40
CA ASN A 125 -9.26 -11.75 22.73
C ASN A 125 -8.38 -13.02 22.77
N THR A 126 -8.46 -13.90 21.77
CA THR A 126 -7.77 -15.21 21.85
C THR A 126 -6.54 -15.30 20.94
N ILE A 127 -6.60 -14.76 19.72
CA ILE A 127 -5.56 -14.98 18.70
C ILE A 127 -4.46 -13.90 18.75
N GLN A 128 -4.77 -12.68 19.22
CA GLN A 128 -3.77 -11.60 19.35
C GLN A 128 -2.62 -11.94 20.31
N ARG A 129 -2.86 -12.77 21.34
CA ARG A 129 -1.83 -13.22 22.28
C ARG A 129 -0.88 -14.28 21.70
N ILE A 130 -1.27 -14.96 20.63
CA ILE A 130 -0.56 -16.14 20.10
C ILE A 130 0.17 -15.79 18.80
N ALA A 131 -0.40 -14.97 17.92
CA ALA A 131 0.22 -14.57 16.65
C ALA A 131 -0.17 -13.14 16.24
N PRO A 132 0.42 -12.09 16.84
CA PRO A 132 0.04 -10.70 16.58
C PRO A 132 0.25 -10.28 15.12
N GLU A 133 1.27 -10.85 14.45
CA GLU A 133 1.58 -10.63 13.03
C GLU A 133 0.52 -11.18 12.07
N TRP A 134 -0.44 -11.99 12.53
CA TRP A 134 -1.48 -12.55 11.66
C TRP A 134 -2.72 -11.67 11.59
N ILE A 135 -2.90 -10.81 12.60
CA ILE A 135 -4.11 -10.01 12.77
C ILE A 135 -3.83 -8.54 12.57
N THR A 136 -2.63 -8.07 12.95
CA THR A 136 -2.34 -6.64 13.00
C THR A 136 -1.08 -6.28 12.21
N THR A 137 -1.06 -5.04 11.75
CA THR A 137 0.11 -4.42 11.15
C THR A 137 0.29 -3.05 11.80
N PRO A 138 1.29 -2.88 12.68
CA PRO A 138 1.67 -1.58 13.19
C PRO A 138 2.05 -0.64 12.03
N ILE A 139 1.67 0.64 12.14
CA ILE A 139 1.83 1.58 11.02
C ILE A 139 3.30 1.91 10.74
N ASP A 140 4.14 1.87 11.77
CA ASP A 140 5.60 2.03 11.70
C ASP A 140 6.25 0.86 10.96
N ILE A 141 5.80 -0.37 11.23
CA ILE A 141 6.25 -1.58 10.53
C ILE A 141 5.88 -1.50 9.05
N LEU A 142 4.64 -1.13 8.73
CA LEU A 142 4.17 -0.96 7.37
C LEU A 142 4.96 0.12 6.63
N ALA A 143 5.08 1.32 7.21
CA ALA A 143 5.80 2.43 6.60
C ALA A 143 7.27 2.10 6.37
N ARG A 144 7.93 1.49 7.36
CA ARG A 144 9.32 1.05 7.26
C ARG A 144 9.51 -0.02 6.18
N ALA A 145 8.63 -1.01 6.11
CA ALA A 145 8.67 -2.05 5.09
C ALA A 145 8.49 -1.46 3.68
N MET A 146 7.54 -0.55 3.50
CA MET A 146 7.31 0.14 2.22
C MET A 146 8.55 0.94 1.81
N TYR A 147 9.12 1.74 2.71
CA TYR A 147 10.34 2.52 2.49
C TYR A 147 11.55 1.66 2.12
N LEU A 148 11.86 0.62 2.91
CA LEU A 148 12.99 -0.26 2.64
C LEU A 148 12.84 -1.00 1.32
N ASN A 149 11.61 -1.41 0.99
CA ASN A 149 11.34 -2.13 -0.25
C ASN A 149 11.62 -1.26 -1.49
N SER A 150 11.39 0.05 -1.44
CA SER A 150 11.66 1.00 -2.54
C SER A 150 13.11 1.00 -2.99
N PHE A 151 14.05 0.74 -2.09
CA PHE A 151 15.49 0.74 -2.39
C PHE A 151 16.10 -0.66 -2.47
N THR A 152 15.29 -1.70 -2.23
CA THR A 152 15.77 -3.09 -2.34
C THR A 152 15.96 -3.45 -3.80
N LYS A 153 17.19 -3.84 -4.18
CA LYS A 153 17.54 -4.32 -5.52
C LYS A 153 17.13 -5.78 -5.71
N ASP A 154 17.20 -6.25 -6.96
CA ASP A 154 16.99 -7.66 -7.33
C ASP A 154 15.62 -8.23 -6.94
N ARG A 155 14.60 -7.39 -7.06
CA ARG A 155 13.20 -7.74 -6.84
C ARG A 155 12.49 -7.96 -8.16
N PRO A 156 11.46 -8.84 -8.21
CA PRO A 156 10.68 -9.02 -9.42
C PRO A 156 9.95 -7.72 -9.79
N SER A 157 9.61 -7.57 -11.07
CA SER A 157 8.84 -6.42 -11.57
C SER A 157 7.45 -6.31 -10.96
N ILE A 158 6.88 -7.41 -10.49
CA ILE A 158 5.63 -7.41 -9.73
C ILE A 158 5.85 -8.22 -8.45
N GLU A 159 5.61 -7.60 -7.30
CA GLU A 159 5.65 -8.28 -6.00
C GLU A 159 4.39 -7.99 -5.18
N ILE A 160 3.88 -9.03 -4.52
CA ILE A 160 2.80 -8.94 -3.55
C ILE A 160 3.38 -9.35 -2.20
N LEU A 161 3.37 -8.41 -1.26
CA LEU A 161 3.95 -8.53 0.07
C LEU A 161 2.83 -8.70 1.09
N ASP A 162 2.65 -9.92 1.57
CA ASP A 162 1.72 -10.22 2.66
C ASP A 162 2.21 -9.66 4.00
N ASN A 163 1.36 -9.76 5.03
CA ASN A 163 1.68 -9.16 6.32
C ASN A 163 2.99 -9.70 6.92
N HIS A 164 3.26 -10.99 6.80
CA HIS A 164 4.50 -11.57 7.31
C HIS A 164 5.74 -11.08 6.53
N ALA A 165 5.62 -10.87 5.22
CA ALA A 165 6.66 -10.22 4.42
C ALA A 165 6.92 -8.78 4.87
N LEU A 166 5.89 -8.02 5.25
CA LEU A 166 6.06 -6.67 5.81
C LEU A 166 6.89 -6.68 7.09
N PHE A 167 6.56 -7.57 8.05
CA PHE A 167 7.33 -7.71 9.29
C PHE A 167 8.78 -8.09 9.00
N ARG A 168 9.01 -9.11 8.15
CA ARG A 168 10.38 -9.51 7.77
C ARG A 168 11.18 -8.38 7.14
N LEU A 169 10.59 -7.65 6.18
CA LEU A 169 11.23 -6.48 5.56
C LEU A 169 11.56 -5.40 6.58
N SER A 170 10.63 -5.10 7.50
CA SER A 170 10.83 -4.07 8.51
C SER A 170 11.97 -4.41 9.48
N GLN A 171 12.21 -5.68 9.76
CA GLN A 171 13.27 -6.13 10.67
C GLN A 171 14.64 -6.21 10.01
N GLN A 172 14.73 -6.09 8.68
CA GLN A 172 16.03 -5.99 8.01
C GLN A 172 16.73 -4.72 8.48
N GLN A 173 17.97 -4.88 8.97
CA GLN A 173 18.81 -3.74 9.32
C GLN A 173 19.08 -2.95 8.04
N THR A 174 18.95 -1.63 8.13
CA THR A 174 19.38 -0.71 7.08
C THR A 174 20.90 -0.82 6.96
N PHE A 175 21.40 -1.71 6.10
CA PHE A 175 22.82 -1.76 5.73
C PHE A 175 23.13 -0.55 4.84
N THR A 176 23.12 0.65 5.42
CA THR A 176 23.49 1.91 4.74
C THR A 176 23.58 3.00 5.81
N THR A 177 24.54 2.92 6.73
CA THR A 177 25.44 4.09 6.93
C THR A 177 26.85 3.72 7.40
N LYS A 178 27.14 2.49 7.85
CA LYS A 178 28.45 2.19 8.47
C LYS A 178 29.61 1.94 7.50
N GLU A 179 29.35 1.60 6.24
CA GLU A 179 30.45 1.32 5.28
C GLU A 179 30.96 2.57 4.53
N GLN A 180 30.20 3.67 4.48
CA GLN A 180 30.68 4.91 3.86
C GLN A 180 31.52 5.79 4.80
N SER A 181 31.43 5.56 6.12
CA SER A 181 32.28 6.25 7.11
C SER A 181 33.67 5.63 7.27
N GLN A 182 33.89 4.40 6.79
CA GLN A 182 35.20 3.74 6.83
C GLN A 182 35.99 3.88 5.52
N ALA A 183 35.35 4.23 4.41
CA ALA A 183 36.03 4.49 3.14
C ALA A 183 36.60 5.91 3.01
N THR A 184 36.19 6.86 3.86
CA THR A 184 36.66 8.27 3.84
C THR A 184 37.73 8.58 4.90
N ASN A 185 38.14 7.60 5.71
CA ASN A 185 39.16 7.77 6.76
C ASN A 185 40.46 6.98 6.48
N LYS A 186 40.67 6.59 5.21
CA LYS A 186 41.87 5.89 4.70
C LYS A 186 42.43 6.55 3.43
N SER A 187 42.26 7.86 3.27
CA SER A 187 42.93 8.66 2.24
C SER A 187 43.71 9.78 2.89
#